data_AF-A0A3E0IPV6-F1
#
_entry.id   AF-A0A3E0IPV6-F1
#
_cell.length_a   1.000
_cell.length_b   1.000
_cell.length_c   1.000
_cell.angle_alpha   90.00
_cell.angle_beta   90.00
_cell.angle_gamma   90.00
#
_symmetry.space_group_name_H-M   'P 1'
#
loop_
_entity.id
_entity.type
_entity.pdbx_description
1 polymer ?
#
loop_
_entity_poly.entity_id
_entity_poly.type
_entity_poly.pdbx_seq_one_letter_code
_entity_poly.pdbx_strand_id
1 'polypeptide(L)' 'MKSLKENRLSILIIIFAIIIGFILQTVFHLPLIAGAFIGVLLGILGGFIIQVVLKQNDRTSYDKKDKHDK' A
#
# COMPACT_ATOMS: atom_id res chain seq x y z
N MET A 1 0.85 -23.76 -1.19
CA MET A 1 1.74 -22.58 -1.34
C MET A 1 1.04 -21.49 -2.18
N LYS A 2 -0.02 -20.85 -1.68
CA LYS A 2 -0.76 -19.78 -2.40
C LYS A 2 -0.58 -18.36 -1.83
N SER A 3 0.15 -18.22 -0.71
CA SER A 3 0.29 -16.94 0.03
C SER A 3 1.26 -15.93 -0.62
N LEU A 4 2.23 -16.36 -1.45
CA LEU A 4 3.20 -15.44 -2.06
C LEU A 4 2.60 -14.48 -3.09
N LYS A 5 1.38 -14.74 -3.57
CA LYS A 5 0.73 -13.91 -4.60
C LYS A 5 -0.08 -12.75 -3.98
N GLU A 6 -0.50 -12.87 -2.73
CA GLU A 6 -1.26 -11.84 -1.99
C GLU A 6 -0.36 -10.71 -1.47
N ASN A 7 0.86 -11.02 -1.03
CA ASN A 7 1.79 -10.02 -0.50
C ASN A 7 2.44 -9.12 -1.55
N ARG A 8 2.17 -9.34 -2.85
CA ARG A 8 2.68 -8.50 -3.95
C ARG A 8 2.20 -7.06 -3.82
N LEU A 9 0.98 -6.84 -3.34
CA LEU A 9 0.46 -5.49 -3.13
C LEU A 9 1.30 -4.77 -2.07
N SER A 10 1.48 -5.37 -0.90
CA SER A 10 2.27 -4.78 0.19
C SER A 10 3.72 -4.50 -0.23
N ILE A 11 4.36 -5.40 -0.97
CA ILE A 11 5.73 -5.18 -1.46
C ILE A 11 5.80 -4.00 -2.44
N LEU A 12 4.78 -3.85 -3.29
CA LEU A 12 4.73 -2.79 -4.29
C LEU A 12 4.57 -1.41 -3.64
N ILE A 13 3.77 -1.32 -2.57
CA ILE A 13 3.63 -0.09 -1.77
C ILE A 13 4.94 0.28 -1.07
N ILE A 14 5.67 -0.69 -0.53
CA ILE A 14 6.98 -0.43 0.11
C ILE A 14 7.97 0.14 -0.92
N ILE A 15 8.04 -0.46 -2.11
CA ILE A 15 8.92 0.03 -3.19
C ILE A 15 8.51 1.45 -3.61
N PHE A 16 7.22 1.71 -3.78
CA PHE A 16 6.72 3.05 -4.12
C PHE A 16 7.06 4.09 -3.05
N ALA A 17 6.92 3.75 -1.77
CA ALA A 17 7.23 4.66 -0.66
C ALA A 17 8.72 5.05 -0.64
N ILE A 18 9.62 4.10 -0.92
CA ILE A 18 11.07 4.34 -1.01
C ILE A 18 11.38 5.28 -2.19
N ILE A 19 10.79 5.03 -3.36
CA ILE A 19 11.01 5.85 -4.56
C ILE A 19 10.50 7.29 -4.33
N ILE A 20 9.29 7.45 -3.81
CA ILE A 20 8.71 8.77 -3.52
C ILE A 20 9.58 9.51 -2.49
N GLY A 21 10.00 8.82 -1.42
CA GLY A 21 10.90 9.39 -0.42
C GLY A 21 12.20 9.91 -1.02
N PHE A 22 12.81 9.12 -1.92
CA PHE A 22 14.05 9.50 -2.60
C PHE A 22 13.87 10.68 -3.57
N ILE A 23 12.76 10.71 -4.31
CA ILE A 23 12.43 11.83 -5.21
C ILE A 23 12.23 13.12 -4.41
N LEU A 24 11.44 13.07 -3.32
CA LEU A 24 11.24 14.24 -2.45
C LEU A 24 12.54 14.72 -1.83
N GLN A 25 13.40 13.80 -1.42
CA GLN A 25 14.70 14.13 -0.86
C GLN A 25 15.59 14.88 -1.86
N THR A 26 15.56 14.46 -3.14
CA THR A 26 16.32 15.08 -4.22
C THR A 26 15.77 16.45 -4.60
N VAL A 27 14.44 16.58 -4.75
CA VAL A 27 13.79 17.83 -5.18
C VAL A 27 13.94 18.92 -4.12
N PHE A 28 13.70 18.58 -2.85
CA PHE A 28 13.70 19.56 -1.76
C PHE A 28 15.07 19.70 -1.07
N HIS A 29 16.10 18.99 -1.53
CA HIS A 29 17.43 18.94 -0.90
C HIS A 29 17.33 18.60 0.61
N LEU A 30 16.37 17.77 0.96
CA LEU A 30 16.09 17.42 2.34
C LEU A 30 17.19 16.49 2.87
N PRO A 31 17.60 16.62 4.14
CA PRO A 31 18.52 15.68 4.74
C PRO A 31 17.92 14.27 4.77
N LEU A 32 18.78 13.24 4.72
CA LEU A 32 18.38 11.81 4.73
C LEU A 32 17.35 11.48 5.80
N ILE A 33 17.48 12.08 6.98
CA ILE A 33 16.56 11.89 8.08
C ILE A 33 15.13 12.34 7.72
N ALA A 34 14.97 13.47 7.04
CA ALA A 34 13.66 13.97 6.64
C ALA A 34 13.02 13.07 5.57
N GLY A 35 13.82 12.53 4.63
CA GLY A 35 13.36 11.51 3.68
C GLY A 35 12.84 10.25 4.39
N ALA A 36 13.53 9.79 5.44
CA ALA A 36 13.09 8.65 6.25
C ALA A 36 11.79 8.94 7.01
N PHE A 37 11.66 10.13 7.62
CA PHE A 37 10.42 10.55 8.29
C PHE A 37 9.23 10.58 7.32
N ILE A 38 9.42 11.19 6.13
CA ILE A 38 8.40 11.27 5.08
C ILE A 38 8.06 9.88 4.56
N GLY A 39 9.05 9.02 4.35
CA GLY A 39 8.85 7.64 3.91
C GLY A 39 8.04 6.81 4.91
N VAL A 40 8.32 6.96 6.21
CA VAL A 40 7.53 6.31 7.28
C VAL A 40 6.10 6.86 7.29
N LEU A 41 5.92 8.18 7.18
CA LEU A 41 4.59 8.81 7.18
C LEU A 41 3.76 8.35 5.98
N LEU A 42 4.35 8.31 4.78
CA LEU A 42 3.74 7.78 3.57
C LEU A 42 3.45 6.28 3.66
N GLY A 43 4.34 5.51 4.27
CA GLY A 43 4.16 4.07 4.49
C GLY A 43 2.98 3.77 5.42
N ILE A 44 2.85 4.52 6.53
CA ILE A 44 1.71 4.41 7.45
C ILE A 44 0.42 4.81 6.74
N LEU A 45 0.43 5.93 6.01
CA LEU A 45 -0.75 6.42 5.29
C LEU A 45 -1.18 5.45 4.18
N GLY A 46 -0.22 4.95 3.40
CA GLY A 46 -0.47 3.93 2.38
C GLY A 46 -1.00 2.63 2.98
N GLY A 47 -0.37 2.14 4.06
CA GLY A 47 -0.84 0.99 4.84
C GLY A 47 -2.27 1.15 5.34
N PHE A 48 -2.60 2.35 5.85
CA PHE A 48 -3.93 2.68 6.32
C PHE A 48 -4.96 2.69 5.19
N ILE A 49 -4.64 3.31 4.05
CA ILE A 49 -5.53 3.32 2.88
C ILE A 49 -5.80 1.90 2.38
N ILE A 50 -4.78 1.04 2.33
CA ILE A 50 -4.94 -0.36 1.91
C ILE A 50 -5.87 -1.10 2.86
N GLN A 51 -5.72 -0.92 4.18
CA GLN A 51 -6.61 -1.55 5.15
C GLN A 51 -8.06 -1.08 5.00
N VAL A 52 -8.26 0.23 4.78
CA VAL A 52 -9.60 0.80 4.55
C VAL A 52 -10.22 0.25 3.26
N VAL A 53 -9.44 0.19 2.18
CA VAL A 53 -9.87 -0.33 0.87
C VAL A 53 -10.15 -1.84 0.94
N LEU A 54 -9.30 -2.64 1.57
CA LEU A 54 -9.55 -4.07 1.78
C LEU A 54 -10.85 -4.27 2.56
N LYS A 55 -11.03 -3.56 3.67
CA LYS A 55 -12.22 -3.64 4.51
C LYS A 55 -13.51 -3.27 3.76
N GLN A 56 -13.44 -2.36 2.78
CA GLN A 56 -14.56 -2.06 1.88
C GLN A 56 -14.76 -3.14 0.80
N ASN A 57 -13.68 -3.66 0.21
CA ASN A 57 -13.74 -4.70 -0.81
C ASN A 57 -14.19 -6.06 -0.28
N ASP A 58 -13.98 -6.36 1.01
CA ASP A 58 -14.52 -7.56 1.67
C ASP A 58 -16.05 -7.59 1.70
N ARG A 59 -16.71 -6.42 1.69
CA ARG A 59 -18.17 -6.35 1.52
C ARG A 59 -18.62 -6.64 0.09
N THR A 60 -17.75 -6.45 -0.89
CA THR A 60 -18.10 -6.60 -2.31
C THR A 60 -17.76 -8.01 -2.83
N SER A 61 -16.89 -8.75 -2.13
CA SER A 61 -16.51 -10.11 -2.51
C SER A 61 -17.45 -11.20 -1.96
N TYR A 62 -18.27 -10.89 -0.95
CA TYR A 62 -19.32 -11.80 -0.47
C TYR A 62 -20.57 -11.81 -1.39
N ASP A 63 -20.85 -10.72 -2.10
CA ASP A 63 -22.06 -10.58 -2.93
C ASP A 63 -21.96 -11.33 -4.27
N LYS A 64 -20.73 -11.52 -4.81
CA LYS A 64 -20.56 -12.07 -6.17
C LYS A 64 -20.55 -13.60 -6.27
N LYS A 65 -20.46 -14.33 -5.15
CA LYS A 65 -20.43 -15.81 -5.18
C LYS A 65 -21.81 -16.47 -5.19
N ASP A 66 -22.85 -15.78 -4.76
CA ASP A 66 -24.20 -16.37 -4.64
C ASP A 66 -25.02 -16.34 -5.93
N LYS A 67 -24.60 -15.57 -6.95
CA LYS A 67 -25.35 -15.43 -8.21
C LYS A 67 -24.93 -16.36 -9.34
N HIS A 68 -23.95 -17.23 -9.12
CA HIS A 68 -23.52 -18.17 -10.17
C HIS A 68 -23.99 -19.61 -9.92
N ASP A 69 -24.73 -19.86 -8.82
CA ASP A 69 -25.25 -21.18 -8.43
C ASP A 69 -26.79 -21.22 -8.41
N LYS A 70 -27.44 -20.45 -9.29
CA LYS A 70 -28.88 -20.58 -9.58
C LYS A 70 -29.12 -20.67 -11.08
#